data_AF-A0A9P6YYR2-F1
#
_entry.id   AF-A0A9P6YYR2-F1
#
_cell.length_a   1.000
_cell.length_b   1.000
_cell.length_c   1.000
_cell.angle_alpha   90.00
_cell.angle_beta   90.00
_cell.angle_gamma   90.00
#
_symmetry.space_group_name_H-M   'P 1'
#
loop_
_entity.id
_entity.type
_entity.pdbx_description
1 polymer ?
#
loop_
_entity_poly.entity_id
_entity_poly.type
_entity_poly.pdbx_seq_one_letter_code
_entity_poly.pdbx_strand_id
1 'polypeptide(L)'
;MKQHSALKSLKCVFCKEDKPLDAFSQNQIAKATYNPYASSSSNKKFKTVTCKECASSPNTHLTCMICAKTQPFEKFAKSQRKKAEKARCMECIKKREEEDVWASEPDTESEDEWGFLS
;
A
#
# COMPACT_ATOMS: atom_id res chain seq x y z
N MET A 1 14.31 13.83 42.65
CA MET A 1 13.25 12.88 42.24
C MET A 1 12.80 13.27 40.84
N LYS A 2 13.09 12.46 39.81
CA LYS A 2 12.71 12.80 38.43
C LYS A 2 11.24 12.46 38.24
N GLN A 3 10.42 13.49 38.01
CA GLN A 3 9.00 13.34 37.73
C GLN A 3 8.85 12.60 36.40
N HIS A 4 8.41 11.33 36.47
CA HIS A 4 8.08 10.55 35.29
C HIS A 4 6.72 11.02 34.81
N SER A 5 6.73 12.01 33.91
CA SER A 5 5.55 12.53 33.25
C SER A 5 4.79 11.38 32.58
N ALA A 6 3.62 11.05 33.13
CA ALA A 6 2.64 10.19 32.48
C ALA A 6 2.37 10.76 31.08
N LEU A 7 2.67 9.99 30.04
CA LEU A 7 2.45 10.40 28.66
C LEU A 7 0.96 10.69 28.46
N LYS A 8 0.59 11.92 28.08
CA LYS A 8 -0.82 12.29 27.84
C LYS A 8 -1.29 11.93 26.43
N SER A 9 -0.36 11.88 25.49
CA SER A 9 -0.60 11.58 24.07
C SER A 9 0.56 10.76 23.50
N LEU A 10 0.28 10.02 22.43
CA LEU A 10 1.25 9.25 21.67
C LEU A 10 1.10 9.57 20.17
N LYS A 11 2.23 9.65 19.47
CA LYS A 11 2.27 9.87 18.03
C LYS A 11 2.15 8.56 17.28
N CYS A 12 1.17 8.48 16.39
CA CYS A 12 1.03 7.31 15.53
C CYS A 12 2.06 7.33 14.39
N VAL A 13 2.70 6.20 14.11
CA VAL A 13 3.64 6.07 12.98
C VAL A 13 2.96 6.12 11.61
N PHE A 14 1.69 5.73 11.53
CA PHE A 14 0.94 5.65 10.27
C PHE A 14 0.32 6.99 9.86
N CYS A 15 -0.54 7.58 10.71
CA CYS A 15 -1.14 8.88 10.40
C CYS A 15 -0.25 10.08 10.78
N LYS A 16 0.84 9.85 11.52
CA LYS A 16 1.76 10.89 12.03
C LYS A 16 1.08 11.95 12.92
N GLU A 17 -0.12 11.66 13.42
CA GLU A 17 -0.85 12.52 14.36
C GLU A 17 -0.60 12.11 15.81
N ASP A 18 -0.58 13.10 16.70
CA ASP A 18 -0.60 12.91 18.15
C ASP A 18 -2.03 12.65 18.61
N LYS A 19 -2.28 11.46 19.15
CA LYS A 19 -3.60 11.03 19.63
C LYS A 19 -3.54 10.74 21.13
N PRO A 20 -4.67 10.84 21.86
CA PRO A 20 -4.74 10.49 23.27
C PRO A 20 -4.44 9.00 23.47
N LEU A 21 -4.00 8.62 24.68
CA LEU A 21 -3.69 7.22 25.01
C LEU A 21 -4.84 6.25 24.68
N ASP A 22 -6.09 6.68 24.86
CA ASP A 22 -7.28 5.84 24.60
C ASP A 22 -7.40 5.38 23.14
N ALA A 23 -6.83 6.17 22.21
CA ALA A 23 -6.74 5.83 20.79
C ALA A 23 -5.71 4.72 20.49
N PHE A 24 -4.96 4.24 21.48
CA PHE A 24 -3.98 3.17 21.35
C PHE A 24 -4.38 1.94 22.18
N SER A 25 -3.87 0.76 21.82
CA SER A 25 -4.12 -0.44 22.61
C SER A 25 -3.38 -0.37 23.96
N GLN A 26 -3.94 -0.96 25.02
CA GLN A 26 -3.29 -1.00 26.33
C GLN A 26 -1.87 -1.58 26.27
N ASN A 27 -1.63 -2.57 25.40
CA ASN A 27 -0.29 -3.13 25.16
C ASN A 27 0.67 -2.11 24.55
N GLN A 28 0.22 -1.25 23.64
CA GLN A 28 1.05 -0.18 23.07
C GLN A 28 1.30 0.95 24.07
N ILE A 29 0.29 1.30 24.87
CA ILE A 29 0.43 2.27 25.96
C ILE A 29 1.44 1.75 26.98
N ALA A 30 1.29 0.52 27.46
CA ALA A 30 2.21 -0.10 28.42
C ALA A 30 3.64 -0.21 27.86
N LYS A 31 3.79 -0.43 26.56
CA LYS A 31 5.09 -0.39 25.89
C LYS A 31 5.68 1.02 25.87
N ALA A 32 4.87 2.03 25.56
CA ALA A 32 5.31 3.42 25.46
C ALA A 32 5.57 4.07 26.83
N THR A 33 4.84 3.62 27.86
CA THR A 33 5.06 4.02 29.25
C THR A 33 6.41 3.47 29.74
N TYR A 34 7.12 4.30 30.49
CA TYR A 34 8.43 4.00 31.07
C TYR A 34 8.40 2.69 31.87
N ASN A 35 9.30 1.76 31.54
CA ASN A 35 9.48 0.52 32.31
C ASN A 35 10.67 0.70 33.27
N PRO A 36 10.46 0.72 34.61
CA PRO A 36 11.53 0.95 35.58
C PRO A 36 12.61 -0.14 35.60
N TYR A 37 12.32 -1.33 35.06
CA TYR A 37 13.27 -2.44 34.94
C TYR A 37 14.01 -2.48 33.60
N ALA A 38 13.67 -1.60 32.65
CA ALA A 38 14.36 -1.55 31.37
C ALA A 38 15.60 -0.64 31.45
N SER A 39 16.67 -1.03 30.76
CA SER A 39 17.90 -0.23 30.70
C SER A 39 17.60 1.21 30.24
N SER A 40 18.37 2.19 30.75
CA SER A 40 18.20 3.62 30.40
C SER A 40 18.19 3.86 28.88
N SER A 41 18.87 3.02 28.10
CA SER A 41 18.92 3.10 26.63
C SER A 41 17.61 2.62 25.98
N SER A 42 16.95 1.60 26.56
CA SER A 42 15.68 1.05 26.07
C SER A 42 14.48 1.95 26.37
N ASN A 43 14.53 2.74 27.45
CA ASN A 43 13.50 3.73 27.79
C ASN A 43 13.61 5.04 26.99
N LYS A 44 14.79 5.33 26.41
CA LYS A 44 15.03 6.56 25.64
C LYS A 44 14.57 6.46 24.18
N LYS A 45 14.30 5.25 23.68
CA LYS A 45 13.82 5.02 22.32
C LYS A 45 12.32 5.23 22.26
N PHE A 46 11.87 6.21 21.46
CA PHE A 46 10.48 6.34 21.08
C PHE A 46 10.02 5.04 20.44
N LYS A 47 9.14 4.29 21.12
CA LYS A 47 8.62 3.04 20.59
C LYS A 47 7.59 3.36 19.51
N THR A 48 7.70 2.68 18.38
CA THR A 48 6.77 2.82 17.27
C THR A 48 5.40 2.29 17.68
N VAL A 49 4.42 3.19 17.82
CA VAL A 49 3.05 2.86 18.19
C VAL A 49 2.09 3.25 17.07
N THR A 50 1.02 2.47 16.93
CA THR A 50 0.03 2.62 15.86
C THR A 50 -1.34 2.81 16.49
N CYS A 51 -2.09 3.82 16.04
CA CYS A 51 -3.42 4.10 16.55
C CYS A 51 -4.38 2.93 16.26
N LYS A 52 -5.41 2.73 17.08
CA LYS A 52 -6.42 1.67 16.89
C LYS A 52 -7.07 1.78 15.52
N GLU A 53 -7.45 2.99 15.09
CA GLU A 53 -8.03 3.22 13.76
C GLU A 53 -7.06 2.76 12.66
N CYS A 54 -5.80 3.17 12.75
CA CYS A 54 -4.72 2.84 11.82
C CYS A 54 -4.37 1.34 11.81
N ALA A 55 -4.51 0.67 12.96
CA ALA A 55 -4.28 -0.76 13.11
C ALA A 55 -5.46 -1.59 12.59
N SER A 56 -6.68 -1.08 12.76
CA SER A 56 -7.93 -1.71 12.34
C SER A 56 -8.33 -1.39 10.90
N SER A 57 -7.76 -0.35 10.29
CA SER A 57 -7.92 -0.06 8.87
C SER A 57 -6.71 -0.62 8.09
N PRO A 58 -6.75 -1.87 7.61
CA PRO A 58 -5.96 -2.16 6.42
C PRO A 58 -6.42 -1.15 5.36
N ASN A 59 -5.49 -0.54 4.63
CA ASN A 59 -5.79 0.38 3.53
C ASN A 59 -6.56 -0.36 2.44
N THR A 60 -7.82 -0.72 2.65
CA THR A 60 -8.52 -1.73 1.85
C THR A 60 -8.77 -1.27 0.43
N HIS A 61 -8.54 0.01 0.12
CA HIS A 61 -8.88 0.62 -1.15
C HIS A 61 -7.66 1.25 -1.82
N LEU A 62 -7.59 1.12 -3.15
CA LEU A 62 -6.63 1.75 -4.03
C LEU A 62 -7.37 2.47 -5.15
N THR A 63 -6.80 3.58 -5.61
CA THR A 63 -7.29 4.28 -6.81
C THR A 63 -6.52 3.82 -8.02
N CYS A 64 -7.22 3.34 -9.04
CA CYS A 64 -6.61 2.93 -10.29
C CYS A 64 -6.15 4.15 -11.09
N MET A 65 -4.90 4.17 -11.55
CA MET A 65 -4.35 5.27 -12.34
C MET A 65 -4.89 5.35 -13.78
N ILE A 66 -5.54 4.29 -14.27
CA ILE A 66 -6.07 4.22 -15.64
C ILE A 66 -7.52 4.68 -15.70
N CYS A 67 -8.36 4.16 -14.80
CA CYS A 67 -9.78 4.48 -14.78
C CYS A 67 -10.19 5.45 -13.66
N ALA A 68 -9.24 5.91 -12.84
CA ALA A 68 -9.46 6.80 -11.70
C ALA A 68 -10.47 6.30 -10.64
N LYS A 69 -10.85 5.01 -10.67
CA LYS A 69 -11.79 4.42 -9.73
C LYS A 69 -11.08 3.95 -8.46
N THR A 70 -11.63 4.32 -7.31
CA THR A 70 -11.25 3.75 -6.01
C THR A 70 -11.96 2.42 -5.80
N GLN A 71 -11.18 1.34 -5.67
CA GLN A 71 -11.68 -0.03 -5.57
C GLN A 71 -10.94 -0.79 -4.46
N PRO A 72 -11.49 -1.90 -3.94
CA PRO A 72 -10.84 -2.67 -2.90
C PRO A 72 -9.58 -3.40 -3.41
N PHE A 73 -8.63 -3.69 -2.51
CA PHE A 73 -7.36 -4.38 -2.79
C PHE A 73 -7.50 -5.73 -3.48
N GLU A 74 -8.65 -6.39 -3.36
CA GLU A 74 -8.98 -7.64 -4.05
C GLU A 74 -9.01 -7.47 -5.57
N LYS A 75 -9.36 -6.26 -6.05
CA LYS A 75 -9.35 -5.89 -7.47
C LYS A 75 -7.98 -5.42 -7.97
N PHE A 76 -6.93 -5.52 -7.14
CA PHE A 76 -5.56 -5.16 -7.47
C PHE A 76 -4.59 -6.30 -7.16
N ALA A 77 -3.58 -6.48 -8.02
CA ALA A 77 -2.52 -7.46 -7.80
C ALA A 77 -1.74 -7.17 -6.50
N LYS A 78 -1.35 -8.21 -5.77
CA LYS A 78 -0.61 -8.09 -4.48
C LYS A 78 0.66 -7.25 -4.60
N SER A 79 1.35 -7.32 -5.73
CA SER A 79 2.54 -6.52 -6.04
C SER A 79 2.27 -5.01 -6.06
N GLN A 80 1.05 -4.60 -6.41
CA GLN A 80 0.66 -3.20 -6.52
C GLN A 80 0.15 -2.58 -5.22
N ARG A 81 -0.21 -3.40 -4.23
CA ARG A 81 -0.64 -2.94 -2.89
C ARG A 81 0.45 -2.19 -2.12
N LYS A 82 1.72 -2.43 -2.45
CA LYS A 82 2.88 -1.71 -1.88
C LYS A 82 3.18 -0.37 -2.59
N LYS A 83 2.60 -0.12 -3.76
CA LYS A 83 2.86 1.06 -4.62
C LYS A 83 1.53 1.68 -5.09
N ALA A 84 0.80 2.27 -4.15
CA ALA A 84 -0.55 2.78 -4.38
C ALA A 84 -0.65 3.81 -5.52
N GLU A 85 0.36 4.66 -5.69
CA GLU A 85 0.38 5.74 -6.69
C GLU A 85 0.38 5.25 -8.14
N LYS A 86 0.88 4.03 -8.40
CA LYS A 86 0.96 3.43 -9.74
C LYS A 86 0.04 2.22 -9.87
N ALA A 87 -0.94 2.11 -9.00
CA ALA A 87 -1.84 0.96 -8.98
C ALA A 87 -2.78 0.95 -10.20
N ARG A 88 -2.93 -0.20 -10.84
CA ARG A 88 -3.84 -0.50 -11.95
C ARG A 88 -4.75 -1.64 -11.52
N CYS A 89 -6.06 -1.47 -11.69
CA CYS A 89 -7.01 -2.54 -11.38
C CYS A 89 -6.86 -3.69 -12.38
N MET A 90 -7.25 -4.90 -11.98
CA MET A 90 -7.11 -6.09 -12.83
C MET A 90 -7.91 -5.98 -14.13
N GLU A 91 -9.04 -5.26 -14.13
CA GLU A 91 -9.82 -4.98 -15.36
C GLU A 91 -9.01 -4.18 -16.39
N CYS A 92 -8.30 -3.12 -15.96
CA CYS A 92 -7.46 -2.33 -16.85
C CYS A 92 -6.21 -3.09 -17.32
N ILE A 93 -5.70 -4.03 -16.53
CA ILE A 93 -4.59 -4.90 -16.94
C ILE A 93 -5.07 -5.86 -18.03
N LYS A 94 -6.20 -6.57 -17.80
CA LYS A 94 -6.77 -7.51 -18.76
C LYS A 94 -7.12 -6.84 -20.09
N LYS A 95 -7.74 -5.65 -20.03
CA LYS A 95 -8.07 -4.88 -21.24
C LYS A 95 -6.83 -4.55 -22.08
N ARG A 96 -5.72 -4.15 -21.43
CA ARG A 96 -4.46 -3.90 -22.14
C ARG A 96 -3.92 -5.16 -22.81
N GLU A 97 -3.93 -6.28 -22.09
CA GLU A 97 -3.45 -7.56 -22.64
C GLU A 97 -4.27 -8.00 -23.86
N GLU A 98 -5.58 -7.76 -23.87
CA GLU A 98 -6.46 -8.04 -25.02
C GLU A 98 -6.17 -7.12 -26.22
N GLU A 99 -5.87 -5.84 -25.99
CA GLU A 99 -5.55 -4.87 -27.05
C GLU A 99 -4.17 -5.13 -27.71
N ASP A 100 -3.18 -5.58 -26.94
CA ASP A 100 -1.83 -5.89 -27.47
C ASP A 100 -1.82 -7.15 -28.37
N VAL A 101 -2.74 -8.10 -28.19
CA VAL A 101 -2.78 -9.37 -28.95
C VAL A 101 -3.33 -9.19 -30.37
N TRP A 102 -4.12 -8.14 -30.64
CA TRP A 102 -4.68 -7.90 -31.98
C TRP A 102 -3.71 -7.16 -32.93
N ALA A 103 -2.57 -6.68 -32.42
CA ALA A 103 -1.62 -5.88 -33.20
C ALA A 103 -0.59 -6.69 -34.01
N SER A 104 -0.66 -8.03 -34.01
CA SER A 104 0.15 -8.85 -34.91
C SER A 104 -0.51 -8.89 -36.29
N GLU A 105 0.01 -8.08 -37.22
CA GLU A 105 -0.42 -8.06 -38.62
C GLU A 105 -0.23 -9.44 -39.27
N PRO A 106 -1.21 -9.96 -40.04
CA PRO A 106 -0.98 -11.14 -40.85
C PRO A 106 -0.02 -10.78 -41.98
N ASP A 107 1.13 -11.47 -42.03
CA ASP A 107 2.00 -11.51 -43.21
C ASP A 107 1.14 -11.82 -44.43
N THR A 108 0.96 -10.81 -45.29
CA THR A 108 0.23 -10.95 -46.55
C THR A 108 1.10 -11.81 -47.45
N GLU A 109 0.72 -13.08 -47.60
CA GLU A 109 1.26 -14.01 -48.59
C GLU A 109 1.08 -13.38 -49.97
N SER A 110 2.18 -12.91 -50.58
CA SER A 110 2.19 -12.41 -51.95
C SER A 110 2.31 -13.60 -52.90
N GLU A 111 1.19 -14.25 -53.18
CA GLU A 111 1.05 -15.13 -54.33
C GLU A 111 0.69 -14.28 -55.56
N ASP A 112 1.70 -13.78 -56.28
CA ASP A 112 1.51 -13.22 -57.61
C ASP A 112 1.95 -14.26 -58.67
N GLU A 113 0.91 -14.79 -59.30
CA GLU A 113 0.80 -15.80 -60.34
C GLU A 113 1.38 -15.37 -61.71
N TRP A 114 2.19 -16.27 -62.30
CA TRP A 114 2.52 -16.53 -63.72
C TRP A 114 2.44 -15.42 -64.80
N GLY A 115 3.57 -15.17 -65.50
CA GLY A 115 3.60 -14.41 -66.76
C GLY A 115 4.87 -14.58 -67.59
N PHE A 116 4.71 -15.25 -68.74
CA PHE A 116 5.58 -15.52 -69.89
C PHE A 116 6.40 -14.33 -70.48
N LEU A 117 7.43 -14.64 -71.29
CA LEU A 117 8.35 -13.82 -72.13
C LEU A 117 9.65 -13.34 -71.44
N SER A 118 10.87 -13.61 -71.91
CA SER A 118 11.40 -14.09 -73.21
C SER A 118 12.72 -14.83 -73.02
#